data_AF-A0AB34XRF3-F1
#
_entry.id   AF-A0AB34XRF3-F1
#
_cell.length_a   1.000
_cell.length_b   1.000
_cell.length_c   1.000
_cell.angle_alpha   90.00
_cell.angle_beta   90.00
_cell.angle_gamma   90.00
#
_symmetry.space_group_name_H-M   'P 1'
#
loop_
_entity.id
_entity.type
_entity.pdbx_description
1 polymer ?
#
loop_
_entity_poly.entity_id
_entity_poly.type
_entity_poly.pdbx_seq_one_letter_code
_entity_poly.pdbx_strand_id
1 'polypeptide(L)'
;MEIALITDLGAITEECARVAESIGVDLKVLPPDSGGWQKAALILLGEDVTEVPATDGADRILVVLDGDETVSAWRRAAHLGVEQLAMLPSAAEWLSQRIIAAVEPPVTPGVTVGVVAGCGGAGASVLACALARRAGGEVPTVLVDADPLGGGLDLVLGAEQVPGPRWSDLSASRGQLRPSVLRQALPVHDGLAILSWGRDDTLDLDPEIFDDVLSAAAQAFDLVIVDLPRHAPPQWTRRCHHVLLVAPARVRSAVAASQVAKRLSHSHPDVRLVVRETGSGGLDADLLADSIGLGLAGSIRDDRGLSAAVDRGEGIPGGARLGRLVDRLLGEWVG
;
A
#
# COMPACT_ATOMS: atom_id res chain seq x y z
N MET A 1 -14.97 10.20 -3.92
CA MET A 1 -13.79 10.53 -3.09
C MET A 1 -14.23 10.45 -1.64
N GLU A 2 -13.37 9.91 -0.79
CA GLU A 2 -13.66 9.61 0.61
C GLU A 2 -13.08 10.71 1.51
N ILE A 3 -13.69 10.98 2.67
CA ILE A 3 -13.07 11.78 3.74
C ILE A 3 -12.75 10.81 4.87
N ALA A 4 -11.49 10.81 5.33
CA ALA A 4 -11.08 9.99 6.46
C ALA A 4 -10.99 10.85 7.72
N LEU A 5 -11.56 10.37 8.82
CA LEU A 5 -11.30 10.87 10.17
C LEU A 5 -10.48 9.82 10.91
N ILE A 6 -9.31 10.21 11.42
CA ILE A 6 -8.43 9.35 12.20
C ILE A 6 -8.47 9.77 13.66
N THR A 7 -9.15 8.99 14.50
CA THR A 7 -9.29 9.24 15.95
C THR A 7 -9.98 8.06 16.65
N ASP A 8 -9.66 7.84 17.93
CA ASP A 8 -10.42 7.01 18.86
C ASP A 8 -11.34 7.86 19.77
N LEU A 9 -11.37 9.19 19.61
CA LEU A 9 -12.17 10.10 20.42
C LEU A 9 -13.59 10.22 19.87
N GLY A 10 -14.55 9.64 20.61
CA GLY A 10 -15.97 9.65 20.24
C GLY A 10 -16.55 11.05 20.09
N ALA A 11 -16.13 12.01 20.93
CA ALA A 11 -16.63 13.38 20.85
C ALA A 11 -16.21 14.10 19.55
N ILE A 12 -14.96 13.90 19.10
CA ILE A 12 -14.50 14.43 17.80
C ILE A 12 -15.23 13.73 16.66
N THR A 13 -15.41 12.41 16.77
CA THR A 13 -16.15 11.62 15.78
C THR A 13 -17.56 12.16 15.58
N GLU A 14 -18.28 12.42 16.66
CA GLU A 14 -19.64 12.96 16.60
C GLU A 14 -19.71 14.35 15.95
N GLU A 15 -18.79 15.27 16.27
CA GLU A 15 -18.78 16.60 15.68
C GLU A 15 -18.40 16.57 14.19
N CYS A 16 -17.38 15.81 13.81
CA CYS A 16 -17.01 15.64 12.41
C CYS A 16 -18.13 14.97 11.60
N ALA A 17 -18.81 13.97 12.16
CA ALA A 17 -19.95 13.32 11.54
C ALA A 17 -21.09 14.33 11.30
N ARG A 18 -21.42 15.18 12.29
CA ARG A 18 -22.42 16.26 12.12
C ARG A 18 -22.07 17.19 10.94
N VAL A 19 -20.79 17.58 10.82
CA VAL A 19 -20.34 18.43 9.70
C VAL A 19 -20.49 17.70 8.36
N ALA A 20 -20.02 16.45 8.26
CA ALA A 20 -20.06 15.67 7.03
C ALA A 20 -21.50 15.35 6.58
N GLU A 21 -22.38 14.98 7.51
CA GLU A 21 -23.80 14.74 7.27
C GLU A 21 -24.51 15.98 6.72
N SER A 22 -24.16 17.18 7.21
CA SER A 22 -24.79 18.43 6.76
C SER A 22 -24.61 18.73 5.27
N ILE A 23 -23.55 18.18 4.66
CA ILE A 23 -23.21 18.34 3.24
C ILE A 23 -23.35 17.03 2.44
N GLY A 24 -23.89 15.97 3.06
CA GLY A 24 -24.14 14.69 2.42
C GLY A 24 -22.87 13.93 2.00
N VAL A 25 -21.77 14.08 2.73
CA VAL A 25 -20.51 13.39 2.47
C VAL A 25 -20.30 12.28 3.49
N ASP A 26 -19.92 11.09 3.02
CA ASP A 26 -19.59 9.96 3.89
C ASP A 26 -18.24 10.17 4.57
N LEU A 27 -18.22 10.04 5.90
CA LEU A 27 -17.02 10.11 6.72
C LEU A 27 -16.57 8.70 7.14
N LYS A 28 -15.38 8.28 6.73
CA LYS A 28 -14.79 7.02 7.19
C LYS A 28 -13.94 7.26 8.44
N VAL A 29 -14.36 6.68 9.54
CA VAL A 29 -13.64 6.76 10.82
C VAL A 29 -12.65 5.61 10.92
N LEU A 30 -11.39 5.93 11.22
CA LEU A 30 -10.27 5.02 11.35
C LEU A 30 -9.56 5.27 12.70
N PRO A 31 -9.05 4.23 13.37
CA PRO A 31 -8.25 4.42 14.58
C PRO A 31 -6.86 4.99 14.24
N PRO A 32 -6.18 5.69 15.17
CA PRO A 32 -4.87 6.34 14.95
C PRO A 32 -3.79 5.44 14.33
N ASP A 33 -3.82 4.14 14.66
CA ASP A 33 -2.83 3.18 14.22
C ASP A 33 -3.20 2.36 12.97
N SER A 34 -4.32 2.66 12.30
CA SER A 34 -4.79 1.91 11.13
C SER A 34 -4.57 2.65 9.83
N GLY A 35 -4.11 1.95 8.79
CA GLY A 35 -4.18 2.39 7.40
C GLY A 35 -5.61 2.50 6.86
N GLY A 36 -5.76 2.61 5.54
CA GLY A 36 -7.05 2.64 4.85
C GLY A 36 -7.54 4.02 4.44
N TRP A 37 -6.74 5.06 4.67
CA TRP A 37 -7.00 6.46 4.29
C TRP A 37 -6.51 6.81 2.88
N GLN A 38 -5.93 5.86 2.13
CA GLN A 38 -5.20 6.17 0.89
C GLN A 38 -6.13 6.66 -0.24
N LYS A 39 -7.43 6.33 -0.14
CA LYS A 39 -8.49 6.83 -1.03
C LYS A 39 -9.09 8.17 -0.57
N ALA A 40 -8.64 8.70 0.57
CA ALA A 40 -9.18 9.92 1.14
C ALA A 40 -8.64 11.14 0.40
N ALA A 41 -9.54 12.06 0.04
CA ALA A 41 -9.18 13.34 -0.56
C ALA A 41 -8.78 14.39 0.50
N LEU A 42 -9.22 14.18 1.73
CA LEU A 42 -8.93 14.99 2.90
C LEU A 42 -8.89 14.08 4.13
N ILE A 43 -7.90 14.30 4.99
CA ILE A 43 -7.74 13.57 6.24
C ILE A 43 -7.93 14.52 7.42
N LEU A 44 -8.91 14.21 8.25
CA LEU A 44 -9.13 14.85 9.53
C LEU A 44 -8.42 14.04 10.62
N LEU A 45 -7.66 14.71 11.48
CA LEU A 45 -6.89 14.09 12.56
C LEU A 45 -7.50 14.52 13.89
N GLY A 46 -7.90 13.56 14.72
CA GLY A 46 -8.24 13.85 16.11
C GLY A 46 -7.00 14.26 16.91
N GLU A 47 -7.23 14.88 18.06
CA GLU A 47 -6.11 15.27 18.91
C GLU A 47 -5.32 14.07 19.42
N ASP A 48 -5.90 12.89 19.58
CA ASP A 48 -5.23 11.68 20.05
C ASP A 48 -4.17 11.13 19.08
N VAL A 49 -4.12 11.61 17.84
CA VAL A 49 -3.13 11.20 16.85
C VAL A 49 -1.73 11.72 17.22
N THR A 50 -0.75 10.81 17.20
CA THR A 50 0.66 11.09 17.46
C THR A 50 1.56 10.99 16.23
N GLU A 51 1.17 10.17 15.26
CA GLU A 51 1.89 10.00 13.99
C GLU A 51 0.98 10.40 12.84
N VAL A 52 1.47 11.28 11.98
CA VAL A 52 0.68 11.80 10.86
C VAL A 52 0.73 10.82 9.69
N PRO A 53 -0.42 10.50 9.06
CA PRO A 53 -0.45 9.70 7.84
C PRO A 53 0.39 10.32 6.74
N ALA A 54 1.27 9.51 6.14
CA ALA A 54 1.90 9.86 4.87
C ALA A 54 0.88 9.73 3.73
N THR A 55 0.82 10.75 2.86
CA THR A 55 -0.20 10.89 1.79
C THR A 55 0.40 11.44 0.51
N ASP A 56 -0.19 11.09 -0.63
CA ASP A 56 0.25 11.51 -1.97
C ASP A 56 -0.44 12.78 -2.48
N GLY A 57 -0.83 13.67 -1.57
CA GLY A 57 -1.47 14.94 -1.90
C GLY A 57 -2.76 15.25 -1.13
N ALA A 58 -3.22 14.35 -0.26
CA ALA A 58 -4.37 14.64 0.60
C ALA A 58 -3.99 15.67 1.67
N ASP A 59 -4.79 16.73 1.77
CA ASP A 59 -4.65 17.71 2.85
C ASP A 59 -4.94 17.06 4.20
N ARG A 60 -4.31 17.59 5.25
CA ARG A 60 -4.45 17.12 6.63
C ARG A 60 -4.90 18.28 7.50
N ILE A 61 -5.96 18.06 8.27
CA ILE A 61 -6.52 19.05 9.19
C ILE A 61 -6.56 18.45 10.58
N LEU A 62 -5.92 19.10 11.55
CA LEU A 62 -6.08 18.74 12.95
C LEU A 62 -7.44 19.25 13.43
N VAL A 63 -8.22 18.38 14.05
CA VAL A 63 -9.53 18.69 14.62
C VAL A 63 -9.42 18.63 16.14
N VAL A 64 -9.88 19.69 16.79
CA VAL A 64 -9.97 19.80 18.26
C VAL A 64 -11.36 20.32 18.64
N LEU A 65 -11.78 20.07 19.88
CA LEU A 65 -13.07 20.57 20.38
C LEU A 65 -12.91 21.91 21.11
N ASP A 66 -13.94 22.74 21.05
CA ASP A 66 -14.01 23.99 21.81
C ASP A 66 -13.95 23.68 23.32
N GLY A 67 -12.87 24.09 23.96
CA GLY A 67 -12.55 23.74 25.34
C GLY A 67 -11.05 23.60 25.57
N ASP A 68 -10.30 23.25 24.53
CA ASP A 68 -8.84 23.24 24.55
C ASP A 68 -8.27 24.66 24.35
N GLU A 69 -7.19 25.00 25.08
CA GLU A 69 -6.51 26.28 24.90
C GLU A 69 -6.01 26.40 23.44
N THR A 70 -6.45 27.43 22.72
CA THR A 70 -6.11 27.63 21.29
C THR A 70 -4.60 27.53 21.02
N VAL A 71 -3.77 27.98 21.98
CA VAL A 71 -2.31 27.93 21.88
C VAL A 71 -1.75 26.50 21.95
N SER A 72 -2.34 25.59 22.75
CA SER A 72 -1.91 24.19 22.79
C SER A 72 -2.29 23.44 21.50
N ALA A 73 -3.45 23.74 20.92
CA ALA A 73 -3.90 23.16 19.66
C ALA A 73 -2.94 23.51 18.50
N TRP A 74 -2.57 24.79 18.35
CA TRP A 74 -1.59 25.21 17.33
C TRP A 74 -0.19 24.64 17.58
N ARG A 75 0.25 24.52 18.83
CA ARG A 75 1.54 23.88 19.16
C ARG A 75 1.53 22.41 18.75
N ARG A 76 0.41 21.71 18.94
CA ARG A 76 0.25 20.32 18.54
C ARG A 76 0.24 20.18 17.01
N ALA A 77 -0.51 21.03 16.31
CA ALA A 77 -0.50 21.07 14.84
C ALA A 77 0.92 21.26 14.29
N ALA A 78 1.68 22.21 14.85
CA ALA A 78 3.07 22.46 14.48
C ALA A 78 3.99 21.25 14.77
N HIS A 79 3.80 20.57 15.90
CA HIS A 79 4.58 19.37 16.24
C HIS A 79 4.31 18.21 15.28
N LEU A 80 3.06 18.09 14.83
CA LEU A 80 2.63 17.08 13.85
C LEU A 80 2.96 17.49 12.40
N GLY A 81 3.45 18.71 12.14
CA GLY A 81 3.67 19.20 10.78
C GLY A 81 2.37 19.41 9.99
N VAL A 82 1.26 19.70 10.68
CA VAL A 82 -0.06 19.95 10.10
C VAL A 82 -0.29 21.46 10.04
N GLU A 83 -0.55 21.97 8.85
CA GLU A 83 -0.68 23.42 8.61
C GLU A 83 -2.09 23.96 8.89
N GLN A 84 -3.10 23.09 8.97
CA GLN A 84 -4.51 23.46 9.11
C GLN A 84 -5.12 22.92 10.41
N LEU A 85 -5.92 23.74 11.07
CA LEU A 85 -6.60 23.43 12.35
C LEU A 85 -8.09 23.79 12.25
N ALA A 86 -8.98 22.88 12.66
CA ALA A 86 -10.41 23.12 12.84
C ALA A 86 -10.78 22.95 14.33
N MET A 87 -11.32 24.02 14.94
CA MET A 87 -11.90 23.95 16.28
C MET A 87 -13.41 23.77 16.17
N LEU A 88 -13.96 22.64 16.61
CA LEU A 88 -15.40 22.36 16.52
C LEU A 88 -16.12 22.62 17.84
N PRO A 89 -17.35 23.19 17.82
CA PRO A 89 -18.17 23.46 16.63
C PRO A 89 -17.87 24.79 15.91
N SER A 90 -17.04 25.68 16.47
CA SER A 90 -16.84 27.05 15.93
C SER A 90 -16.41 27.13 14.45
N ALA A 91 -15.63 26.16 13.97
CA ALA A 91 -15.12 26.07 12.60
C ALA A 91 -15.94 25.14 11.68
N ALA A 92 -17.15 24.72 12.08
CA ALA A 92 -17.96 23.75 11.33
C ALA A 92 -18.24 24.19 9.88
N GLU A 93 -18.59 25.46 9.65
CA GLU A 93 -18.85 26.01 8.31
C GLU A 93 -17.57 26.12 7.46
N TRP A 94 -16.44 26.42 8.09
CA TRP A 94 -15.15 26.43 7.38
C TRP A 94 -14.75 25.00 6.99
N LEU A 95 -14.92 24.04 7.90
CA LEU A 95 -14.60 22.65 7.66
C LEU A 95 -15.49 22.04 6.57
N SER A 96 -16.78 22.38 6.54
CA SER A 96 -17.70 21.93 5.48
C SER A 96 -17.25 22.41 4.10
N GLN A 97 -16.83 23.68 3.96
CA GLN A 97 -16.29 24.22 2.71
C GLN A 97 -14.99 23.53 2.29
N ARG A 98 -14.12 23.18 3.24
CA ARG A 98 -12.89 22.42 2.97
C ARG A 98 -13.19 21.00 2.49
N ILE A 99 -14.17 20.32 3.09
CA ILE A 99 -14.61 19.00 2.66
C ILE A 99 -15.16 19.07 1.23
N ILE A 100 -16.04 20.03 0.93
CA ILE A 100 -16.60 20.22 -0.42
C ILE A 100 -15.47 20.43 -1.45
N ALA A 101 -14.53 21.34 -1.15
CA ALA A 101 -13.42 21.63 -2.05
C ALA A 101 -12.48 20.44 -2.29
N ALA A 102 -12.30 19.56 -1.29
CA ALA A 102 -11.50 18.35 -1.44
C ALA A 102 -12.18 17.27 -2.30
N VAL A 103 -13.52 17.25 -2.31
CA VAL A 103 -14.30 16.30 -3.13
C VAL A 103 -14.34 16.73 -4.61
N GLU A 104 -14.04 18.00 -4.93
CA GLU A 104 -13.83 18.49 -6.30
C GLU A 104 -12.37 18.25 -6.75
N PRO A 105 -12.11 17.58 -7.89
CA PRO A 105 -10.92 16.71 -7.99
C PRO A 105 -9.61 17.44 -8.36
N PRO A 106 -8.52 17.23 -7.61
CA PRO A 106 -7.19 17.08 -8.18
C PRO A 106 -7.00 15.68 -8.80
N VAL A 107 -5.94 15.52 -9.61
CA VAL A 107 -5.55 14.24 -10.24
C VAL A 107 -5.39 13.17 -9.14
N THR A 108 -6.19 12.11 -9.19
CA THR A 108 -6.11 11.00 -8.23
C THR A 108 -4.74 10.31 -8.38
N PRO A 109 -3.97 10.13 -7.30
CA PRO A 109 -2.77 9.31 -7.31
C PRO A 109 -3.06 7.87 -7.75
N GLY A 110 -2.05 7.18 -8.26
CA GLY A 110 -2.14 5.77 -8.62
C GLY A 110 -2.43 4.85 -7.45
N VAL A 111 -2.96 3.66 -7.75
CA VAL A 111 -3.31 2.66 -6.75
C VAL A 111 -2.06 1.91 -6.31
N THR A 112 -1.79 1.92 -5.00
CA THR A 112 -0.68 1.18 -4.39
C THR A 112 -1.16 -0.15 -3.81
N VAL A 113 -0.52 -1.26 -4.16
CA VAL A 113 -0.86 -2.60 -3.66
C VAL A 113 0.37 -3.26 -3.06
N GLY A 114 0.28 -3.65 -1.79
CA GLY A 114 1.32 -4.41 -1.11
C GLY A 114 1.08 -5.91 -1.21
N VAL A 115 2.12 -6.69 -1.45
CA VAL A 115 2.07 -8.16 -1.44
C VAL A 115 3.02 -8.69 -0.37
N VAL A 116 2.51 -9.52 0.55
CA VAL A 116 3.27 -10.01 1.71
C VAL A 116 3.21 -11.54 1.75
N ALA A 117 4.33 -12.19 2.07
CA ALA A 117 4.38 -13.63 2.26
C ALA A 117 3.90 -14.06 3.65
N GLY A 118 2.92 -14.96 3.75
CA GLY A 118 2.47 -15.56 5.02
C GLY A 118 3.44 -16.60 5.58
N CYS A 119 4.32 -17.15 4.75
CA CYS A 119 5.40 -18.05 5.17
C CYS A 119 6.59 -17.98 4.20
N GLY A 120 7.73 -18.59 4.56
CA GLY A 120 8.84 -18.74 3.61
C GLY A 120 8.41 -19.52 2.36
N GLY A 121 8.80 -19.05 1.17
CA GLY A 121 8.43 -19.69 -0.10
C GLY A 121 6.93 -19.66 -0.42
N ALA A 122 6.18 -18.68 0.09
CA ALA A 122 4.75 -18.58 -0.17
C ALA A 122 4.43 -18.27 -1.64
N GLY A 123 5.28 -17.48 -2.30
CA GLY A 123 5.08 -17.00 -3.68
C GLY A 123 4.63 -15.54 -3.77
N ALA A 124 4.88 -14.71 -2.76
CA ALA A 124 4.53 -13.28 -2.75
C ALA A 124 5.22 -12.51 -3.90
N SER A 125 6.54 -12.58 -3.99
CA SER A 125 7.33 -11.96 -5.06
C SER A 125 6.88 -12.39 -6.46
N VAL A 126 6.57 -13.68 -6.64
CA VAL A 126 6.04 -14.21 -7.91
C VAL A 126 4.68 -13.58 -8.23
N LEU A 127 3.78 -13.48 -7.26
CA LEU A 127 2.48 -12.84 -7.45
C LEU A 127 2.63 -11.35 -7.76
N ALA A 128 3.51 -10.64 -7.04
CA ALA A 128 3.80 -9.23 -7.27
C ALA A 128 4.30 -8.98 -8.70
N CYS A 129 5.30 -9.74 -9.15
CA CYS A 129 5.80 -9.69 -10.52
C CYS A 129 4.72 -10.04 -11.56
N ALA A 130 3.85 -11.02 -11.28
CA ALA A 130 2.77 -11.41 -12.19
C ALA A 130 1.70 -10.32 -12.33
N LEU A 131 1.30 -9.68 -11.23
CA LEU A 131 0.38 -8.53 -11.21
C LEU A 131 0.98 -7.37 -12.00
N ALA A 132 2.20 -6.97 -11.65
CA ALA A 132 2.86 -5.81 -12.24
C ALA A 132 3.10 -5.99 -13.74
N ARG A 133 3.58 -7.15 -14.18
CA ARG A 133 3.82 -7.40 -15.60
C ARG A 133 2.54 -7.45 -16.42
N ARG A 134 1.47 -8.03 -15.86
CA ARG A 134 0.18 -8.08 -16.56
C ARG A 134 -0.43 -6.68 -16.73
N ALA A 135 -0.29 -5.83 -15.71
CA ALA A 135 -0.78 -4.45 -15.73
C ALA A 135 0.09 -3.52 -16.58
N GLY A 136 1.41 -3.71 -16.60
CA GLY A 136 2.35 -2.87 -17.36
C GLY A 136 2.12 -2.86 -18.88
N GLY A 137 1.40 -3.86 -19.41
CA GLY A 137 0.93 -3.87 -20.80
C GLY A 137 -0.32 -3.03 -21.07
N GLU A 138 -1.01 -2.54 -20.03
CA GLU A 138 -2.29 -1.82 -20.13
C GLU A 138 -2.21 -0.41 -19.55
N VAL A 139 -1.58 -0.25 -18.38
CA VAL A 139 -1.45 1.02 -17.68
C VAL A 139 -0.01 1.28 -17.21
N PRO A 140 0.41 2.55 -17.05
CA PRO A 140 1.65 2.90 -16.38
C PRO A 140 1.77 2.19 -15.01
N THR A 141 2.68 1.22 -14.93
CA THR A 141 2.86 0.38 -13.74
C THR A 141 4.31 0.39 -13.29
N VAL A 142 4.52 0.40 -11.98
CA VAL A 142 5.84 0.19 -11.37
C VAL A 142 5.79 -0.96 -10.36
N LEU A 143 6.82 -1.81 -10.37
CA LEU A 143 7.08 -2.83 -9.37
C LEU A 143 8.22 -2.37 -8.46
N VAL A 144 7.96 -2.34 -7.16
CA VAL A 144 8.91 -1.92 -6.13
C VAL A 144 9.25 -3.11 -5.23
N ASP A 145 10.52 -3.49 -5.19
CA ASP A 145 11.06 -4.50 -4.28
C ASP A 145 11.39 -3.86 -2.93
N ALA A 146 10.59 -4.09 -1.88
CA ALA A 146 10.85 -3.54 -0.56
C ALA A 146 11.59 -4.53 0.36
N ASP A 147 12.02 -5.70 -0.13
CA ASP A 147 12.74 -6.71 0.66
C ASP A 147 14.24 -6.72 0.30
N PRO A 148 15.11 -6.02 1.06
CA PRO A 148 16.55 -6.01 0.79
C PRO A 148 17.20 -7.40 0.81
N LEU A 149 16.54 -8.39 1.42
CA LEU A 149 17.04 -9.75 1.55
C LEU A 149 16.41 -10.71 0.53
N GLY A 150 15.54 -10.21 -0.37
CA GLY A 150 14.76 -11.01 -1.32
C GLY A 150 15.52 -11.49 -2.56
N GLY A 151 16.72 -10.96 -2.82
CA GLY A 151 17.55 -11.31 -3.97
C GLY A 151 17.23 -10.54 -5.26
N GLY A 152 16.31 -9.58 -5.21
CA GLY A 152 15.97 -8.70 -6.34
C GLY A 152 14.88 -9.26 -7.24
N LEU A 153 13.78 -8.51 -7.37
CA LEU A 153 12.67 -8.85 -8.28
C LEU A 153 13.05 -8.82 -9.76
N ASP A 154 14.13 -8.11 -10.12
CA ASP A 154 14.64 -8.08 -11.47
C ASP A 154 15.06 -9.48 -11.97
N LEU A 155 15.59 -10.37 -11.12
CA LEU A 155 15.88 -11.77 -11.48
C LEU A 155 14.61 -12.58 -11.76
N VAL A 156 13.56 -12.37 -10.96
CA VAL A 156 12.28 -13.07 -11.13
C VAL A 156 11.65 -12.72 -12.49
N LEU A 157 11.93 -11.51 -12.99
CA LEU A 157 11.46 -11.02 -14.27
C LEU A 157 12.41 -11.32 -15.44
N GLY A 158 13.67 -11.73 -15.20
CA GLY A 158 14.70 -11.81 -16.25
C GLY A 158 15.17 -10.43 -16.74
N ALA A 159 15.07 -9.42 -15.87
CA ALA A 159 15.36 -8.02 -16.14
C ALA A 159 16.67 -7.54 -15.48
N GLU A 160 17.49 -8.43 -14.93
CA GLU A 160 18.67 -8.07 -14.14
C GLU A 160 19.77 -7.37 -14.95
N GLN A 161 19.76 -7.52 -16.28
CA GLN A 161 20.68 -6.83 -17.18
C GLN A 161 20.15 -5.47 -17.65
N VAL A 162 18.93 -5.09 -17.27
CA VAL A 162 18.35 -3.80 -17.68
C VAL A 162 19.03 -2.68 -16.88
N PRO A 163 19.70 -1.73 -17.56
CA PRO A 163 20.40 -0.63 -16.89
C PRO A 163 19.42 0.36 -16.27
N GLY A 164 19.85 1.01 -15.20
CA GLY A 164 19.09 2.06 -14.52
C GLY A 164 19.34 2.02 -13.00
N PRO A 165 18.84 3.04 -12.28
CA PRO A 165 19.05 3.16 -10.84
C PRO A 165 18.46 1.98 -10.08
N ARG A 166 19.13 1.64 -8.98
CA ARG A 166 18.68 0.72 -7.92
C ARG A 166 18.40 1.51 -6.63
N TRP A 167 17.95 0.83 -5.58
CA TRP A 167 17.67 1.47 -4.28
C TRP A 167 18.85 2.30 -3.74
N SER A 168 20.09 1.80 -3.87
CA SER A 168 21.29 2.53 -3.44
C SER A 168 21.50 3.85 -4.19
N ASP A 169 21.20 3.90 -5.49
CA ASP A 169 21.31 5.13 -6.29
C ASP A 169 20.27 6.18 -5.89
N LEU A 170 19.03 5.74 -5.63
CA LEU A 170 17.95 6.62 -5.18
C LEU A 170 18.21 7.14 -3.75
N SER A 171 18.74 6.28 -2.87
CA SER A 171 19.09 6.65 -1.50
C SER A 171 20.25 7.65 -1.42
N ALA A 172 21.17 7.63 -2.39
CA ALA A 172 22.26 8.59 -2.48
C ALA A 172 21.80 9.99 -2.97
N SER A 173 20.62 10.07 -3.59
CA SER A 173 20.05 11.31 -4.08
C SER A 173 19.46 12.12 -2.92
N ARG A 174 19.91 13.36 -2.71
CA ARG A 174 19.39 14.23 -1.65
C ARG A 174 18.15 14.99 -2.11
N GLY A 175 17.07 14.93 -1.32
CA GLY A 175 15.84 15.71 -1.48
C GLY A 175 14.70 14.94 -2.14
N GLN A 176 13.50 15.54 -2.14
CA GLN A 176 12.27 14.92 -2.65
C GLN A 176 12.42 14.46 -4.11
N LEU A 177 12.07 13.20 -4.35
CA LEU A 177 12.10 12.60 -5.69
C LEU A 177 10.95 13.16 -6.54
N ARG A 178 11.29 13.76 -7.68
CA ARG A 178 10.27 14.27 -8.61
C ARG A 178 9.63 13.10 -9.37
N PRO A 179 8.29 13.00 -9.44
CA PRO A 179 7.60 11.88 -10.11
C PRO A 179 8.04 11.67 -11.57
N SER A 180 8.18 12.75 -12.34
CA SER A 180 8.62 12.69 -13.73
C SER A 180 10.06 12.20 -13.91
N VAL A 181 10.93 12.54 -12.97
CA VAL A 181 12.33 12.09 -12.96
C VAL A 181 12.39 10.60 -12.60
N LEU A 182 11.63 10.18 -11.58
CA LEU A 182 11.54 8.77 -11.20
C LEU A 182 11.07 7.93 -12.39
N ARG A 183 9.97 8.32 -13.05
CA ARG A 183 9.42 7.58 -14.20
C ARG A 183 10.39 7.45 -15.37
N GLN A 184 11.18 8.49 -15.65
CA GLN A 184 12.14 8.48 -16.74
C GLN A 184 13.42 7.71 -16.42
N ALA A 185 13.79 7.66 -15.14
CA ALA A 185 15.05 7.06 -14.71
C ALA A 185 14.95 5.55 -14.51
N LEU A 186 13.82 5.05 -13.96
CA LEU A 186 13.70 3.64 -13.57
C LEU A 186 13.95 2.67 -14.74
N PRO A 187 14.61 1.52 -14.48
CA PRO A 187 14.67 0.40 -15.42
C PRO A 187 13.28 0.02 -15.92
N VAL A 188 13.14 -0.19 -17.23
CA VAL A 188 11.89 -0.65 -17.86
C VAL A 188 12.14 -1.96 -18.61
N HIS A 189 11.35 -2.98 -18.30
CA HIS A 189 11.39 -4.29 -18.95
C HIS A 189 9.97 -4.67 -19.38
N ASP A 190 9.75 -4.94 -20.68
CA ASP A 190 8.44 -5.26 -21.24
C ASP A 190 7.32 -4.28 -20.84
N GLY A 191 7.64 -2.98 -20.79
CA GLY A 191 6.69 -1.91 -20.43
C GLY A 191 6.48 -1.71 -18.92
N LEU A 192 7.04 -2.59 -18.08
CA LEU A 192 7.00 -2.48 -16.62
C LEU A 192 8.22 -1.72 -16.10
N ALA A 193 8.01 -0.65 -15.33
CA ALA A 193 9.07 -0.01 -14.56
C ALA A 193 9.39 -0.84 -13.31
N ILE A 194 10.67 -0.98 -12.96
CA ILE A 194 11.13 -1.82 -11.86
C ILE A 194 12.10 -1.04 -10.97
N LEU A 195 11.81 -0.95 -9.68
CA LEU A 195 12.77 -0.57 -8.66
C LEU A 195 13.14 -1.81 -7.85
N SER A 196 14.38 -2.26 -7.99
CA SER A 196 14.93 -3.46 -7.34
C SER A 196 16.22 -3.11 -6.60
N TRP A 197 16.70 -4.05 -5.78
CA TRP A 197 18.00 -3.98 -5.12
C TRP A 197 19.15 -4.27 -6.10
N GLY A 198 20.26 -3.55 -5.93
CA GLY A 198 21.55 -3.86 -6.53
C GLY A 198 22.21 -5.07 -5.85
N ARG A 199 23.20 -5.67 -6.50
CA ARG A 199 23.88 -6.89 -5.98
C ARG A 199 24.80 -6.62 -4.79
N ASP A 200 25.31 -5.41 -4.67
CA ASP A 200 26.20 -4.97 -3.60
C ASP A 200 25.50 -4.09 -2.55
N ASP A 201 24.16 -4.01 -2.61
CA ASP A 201 23.39 -3.21 -1.67
C ASP A 201 23.43 -3.87 -0.28
N THR A 202 23.91 -3.11 0.71
CA THR A 202 23.95 -3.50 2.13
C THR A 202 23.14 -2.54 3.00
N LEU A 203 22.26 -1.77 2.37
CA LEU A 203 21.51 -0.70 3.02
C LEU A 203 20.30 -1.26 3.76
N ASP A 204 20.14 -0.84 5.01
CA ASP A 204 18.82 -0.83 5.65
C ASP A 204 18.01 0.30 5.00
N LEU A 205 16.82 -0.02 4.48
CA LEU A 205 15.98 0.97 3.83
C LEU A 205 15.42 1.95 4.87
N ASP A 206 15.84 3.20 4.78
CA ASP A 206 15.29 4.27 5.60
C ASP A 206 13.79 4.45 5.30
N PRO A 207 12.91 4.44 6.33
CA PRO A 207 11.49 4.70 6.14
C PRO A 207 11.18 6.00 5.39
N GLU A 208 11.95 7.07 5.57
CA GLU A 208 11.73 8.35 4.88
C GLU A 208 11.99 8.22 3.37
N ILE A 209 13.04 7.48 2.99
CA ILE A 209 13.37 7.22 1.58
C ILE A 209 12.28 6.36 0.94
N PHE A 210 11.78 5.34 1.66
CA PHE A 210 10.66 4.53 1.18
C PHE A 210 9.41 5.37 0.93
N ASP A 211 9.06 6.27 1.86
CA ASP A 211 7.91 7.15 1.72
C ASP A 211 8.06 8.13 0.55
N ASP A 212 9.25 8.73 0.36
CA ASP A 212 9.54 9.59 -0.77
C ASP A 212 9.41 8.85 -2.12
N VAL A 213 9.93 7.62 -2.21
CA VAL A 213 9.82 6.78 -3.40
C VAL A 213 8.37 6.43 -3.70
N LEU A 214 7.61 5.96 -2.70
CA LEU A 214 6.22 5.60 -2.91
C LEU A 214 5.38 6.82 -3.29
N SER A 215 5.68 7.99 -2.73
CA SER A 215 4.94 9.21 -3.06
C SER A 215 5.21 9.68 -4.49
N ALA A 216 6.47 9.60 -4.93
CA ALA A 216 6.83 9.88 -6.31
C ALA A 216 6.25 8.84 -7.28
N ALA A 217 6.21 7.56 -6.89
CA ALA A 217 5.66 6.47 -7.68
C ALA A 217 4.14 6.60 -7.86
N ALA A 218 3.40 6.87 -6.78
CA ALA A 218 1.94 7.06 -6.82
C ALA A 218 1.53 8.27 -7.69
N GLN A 219 2.38 9.28 -7.81
CA GLN A 219 2.13 10.41 -8.72
C GLN A 219 2.55 10.16 -10.17
N ALA A 220 3.44 9.19 -10.40
CA ALA A 220 4.03 8.92 -11.71
C ALA A 220 3.37 7.75 -12.46
N PHE A 221 2.77 6.82 -11.74
CA PHE A 221 2.22 5.57 -12.25
C PHE A 221 0.77 5.42 -11.79
N ASP A 222 -0.04 4.75 -12.61
CA ASP A 222 -1.45 4.50 -12.31
C ASP A 222 -1.59 3.29 -11.35
N LEU A 223 -0.59 2.40 -11.34
CA LEU A 223 -0.50 1.24 -10.45
C LEU A 223 0.93 1.09 -9.88
N VAL A 224 1.03 0.97 -8.56
CA VAL A 224 2.27 0.70 -7.83
C VAL A 224 2.14 -0.63 -7.11
N ILE A 225 2.88 -1.64 -7.54
CA ILE A 225 2.94 -2.94 -6.85
C ILE A 225 4.19 -2.97 -5.97
N VAL A 226 4.02 -3.24 -4.68
CA VAL A 226 5.11 -3.31 -3.70
C VAL A 226 5.23 -4.74 -3.18
N ASP A 227 6.35 -5.41 -3.44
CA ASP A 227 6.68 -6.67 -2.75
C ASP A 227 7.25 -6.33 -1.37
N LEU A 228 6.46 -6.61 -0.34
CA LEU A 228 6.76 -6.23 1.03
C LEU A 228 7.43 -7.39 1.77
N PRO A 229 8.46 -7.12 2.59
CA PRO A 229 9.06 -8.15 3.41
C PRO A 229 8.01 -8.69 4.39
N ARG A 230 8.11 -9.98 4.76
CA ARG A 230 7.18 -10.60 5.72
C ARG A 230 7.08 -9.84 7.05
N HIS A 231 8.17 -9.19 7.43
CA HIS A 231 8.29 -8.36 8.63
C HIS A 231 8.25 -6.86 8.33
N ALA A 232 7.60 -6.44 7.22
CA ALA A 232 7.43 -5.03 6.87
C ALA A 232 6.96 -4.18 8.05
N PRO A 233 7.57 -3.01 8.27
CA PRO A 233 7.08 -2.03 9.24
C PRO A 233 5.61 -1.64 8.97
N PRO A 234 4.79 -1.38 10.01
CA PRO A 234 3.39 -1.00 9.84
C PRO A 234 3.20 0.18 8.89
N GLN A 235 4.07 1.20 8.97
CA GLN A 235 4.00 2.38 8.13
C GLN A 235 4.04 2.07 6.64
N TRP A 236 4.80 1.06 6.20
CA TRP A 236 4.84 0.67 4.78
C TRP A 236 3.54 0.03 4.33
N THR A 237 2.94 -0.81 5.18
CA THR A 237 1.64 -1.44 4.88
C THR A 237 0.52 -0.40 4.86
N ARG A 238 0.60 0.62 5.72
CA ARG A 238 -0.32 1.77 5.77
C ARG A 238 -0.23 2.67 4.51
N ARG A 239 0.80 2.54 3.65
CA ARG A 239 0.86 3.26 2.35
C ARG A 239 0.10 2.55 1.23
N CYS A 240 -0.24 1.28 1.41
CA CYS A 240 -0.94 0.51 0.39
C CYS A 240 -2.44 0.78 0.44
N HIS A 241 -3.13 0.84 -0.69
CA HIS A 241 -4.59 0.85 -0.76
C HIS A 241 -5.17 -0.55 -0.48
N HIS A 242 -4.43 -1.59 -0.90
CA HIS A 242 -4.78 -3.00 -0.73
C HIS A 242 -3.55 -3.79 -0.30
N VAL A 243 -3.72 -4.76 0.60
CA VAL A 243 -2.65 -5.66 1.01
C VAL A 243 -3.06 -7.11 0.73
N LEU A 244 -2.25 -7.83 -0.03
CA LEU A 244 -2.42 -9.25 -0.30
C LEU A 244 -1.47 -10.08 0.55
N LEU A 245 -2.02 -11.01 1.33
CA LEU A 245 -1.24 -12.02 2.04
C LEU A 245 -1.21 -13.31 1.22
N VAL A 246 -0.04 -13.81 0.84
CA VAL A 246 0.08 -15.05 0.08
C VAL A 246 0.40 -16.22 1.02
N ALA A 247 -0.35 -17.31 0.94
CA ALA A 247 -0.09 -18.52 1.72
C ALA A 247 -0.33 -19.80 0.89
N PRO A 248 0.58 -20.79 0.96
CA PRO A 248 0.30 -22.12 0.45
C PRO A 248 -0.84 -22.80 1.23
N ALA A 249 -1.63 -23.60 0.53
CA ALA A 249 -2.71 -24.41 1.08
C ALA A 249 -2.20 -25.59 1.93
N ARG A 250 -1.44 -25.32 3.01
CA ARG A 250 -0.85 -26.30 3.92
C ARG A 250 -1.03 -25.87 5.37
N VAL A 251 -1.18 -26.84 6.26
CA VAL A 251 -1.43 -26.58 7.70
C VAL A 251 -0.34 -25.71 8.35
N ARG A 252 0.95 -26.06 8.17
CA ARG A 252 2.04 -25.27 8.76
C ARG A 252 2.10 -23.84 8.19
N SER A 253 1.82 -23.70 6.89
CA SER A 253 1.74 -22.40 6.23
C SER A 253 0.57 -21.58 6.75
N ALA A 254 -0.58 -22.19 7.03
CA ALA A 254 -1.74 -21.55 7.63
C ALA A 254 -1.42 -20.93 9.00
N VAL A 255 -0.76 -21.71 9.86
CA VAL A 255 -0.38 -21.24 11.21
C VAL A 255 0.59 -20.05 11.12
N ALA A 256 1.59 -20.12 10.24
CA ALA A 256 2.51 -19.01 10.02
C ALA A 256 1.80 -17.77 9.44
N ALA A 257 0.94 -17.98 8.44
CA ALA A 257 0.19 -16.92 7.79
C ALA A 257 -0.78 -16.24 8.76
N SER A 258 -1.39 -16.97 9.69
CA SER A 258 -2.25 -16.38 10.74
C SER A 258 -1.50 -15.39 11.64
N GLN A 259 -0.22 -15.64 11.95
CA GLN A 259 0.58 -14.70 12.73
C GLN A 259 0.88 -13.41 11.93
N VAL A 260 1.18 -13.55 10.64
CA VAL A 260 1.41 -12.41 9.74
C VAL A 260 0.10 -11.62 9.53
N ALA A 261 -1.01 -12.32 9.30
CA ALA A 261 -2.35 -11.75 9.13
C ALA A 261 -2.74 -10.89 10.32
N LYS A 262 -2.59 -11.40 11.55
CA LYS A 262 -2.85 -10.62 12.76
C LYS A 262 -2.11 -9.29 12.73
N ARG A 263 -0.80 -9.30 12.48
CA ARG A 263 0.01 -8.08 12.44
C ARG A 263 -0.48 -7.10 11.36
N LEU A 264 -0.76 -7.60 10.16
CA LEU A 264 -1.23 -6.77 9.04
C LEU A 264 -2.62 -6.18 9.31
N SER A 265 -3.55 -6.96 9.88
CA SER A 265 -4.90 -6.49 10.18
C SER A 265 -4.95 -5.45 11.29
N HIS A 266 -3.92 -5.35 12.15
CA HIS A 266 -3.80 -4.24 13.10
C HIS A 266 -3.39 -2.93 12.39
N SER A 267 -2.63 -3.02 11.29
CA SER A 267 -2.11 -1.85 10.59
C SER A 267 -2.85 -1.50 9.31
N HIS A 268 -3.72 -2.37 8.79
CA HIS A 268 -4.40 -2.18 7.52
C HIS A 268 -5.79 -2.85 7.50
N PRO A 269 -6.87 -2.13 7.13
CA PRO A 269 -8.23 -2.66 7.17
C PRO A 269 -8.56 -3.58 5.98
N ASP A 270 -7.91 -3.40 4.82
CA ASP A 270 -8.14 -4.23 3.63
C ASP A 270 -6.94 -5.17 3.39
N VAL A 271 -6.92 -6.26 4.16
CA VAL A 271 -5.97 -7.36 3.98
C VAL A 271 -6.73 -8.57 3.46
N ARG A 272 -6.33 -9.09 2.30
CA ARG A 272 -6.98 -10.24 1.66
C ARG A 272 -6.01 -11.39 1.40
N LEU A 273 -6.48 -12.62 1.54
CA LEU A 273 -5.67 -13.82 1.38
C LEU A 273 -5.65 -14.31 -0.08
N VAL A 274 -4.46 -14.57 -0.62
CA VAL A 274 -4.26 -15.33 -1.85
C VAL A 274 -3.71 -16.71 -1.51
N VAL A 275 -4.43 -17.74 -1.91
CA VAL A 275 -4.08 -19.13 -1.60
C VAL A 275 -3.33 -19.77 -2.76
N ARG A 276 -2.09 -20.21 -2.51
CA ARG A 276 -1.37 -21.07 -3.47
C ARG A 276 -1.78 -22.52 -3.28
N GLU A 277 -2.50 -23.07 -4.24
CA GLU A 277 -2.98 -24.47 -4.25
C GLU A 277 -1.79 -25.44 -4.28
N THR A 278 -1.85 -26.52 -3.50
CA THR A 278 -0.73 -27.48 -3.37
C THR A 278 -1.05 -28.90 -3.85
N GLY A 279 -2.10 -29.05 -4.68
CA GLY A 279 -2.53 -30.33 -5.26
C GLY A 279 -3.43 -31.16 -4.34
N SER A 280 -3.58 -32.45 -4.65
CA SER A 280 -4.41 -33.39 -3.88
C SER A 280 -3.82 -33.61 -2.48
N GLY A 281 -4.39 -32.95 -1.47
CA GLY A 281 -3.87 -32.94 -0.10
C GLY A 281 -3.64 -31.52 0.46
N GLY A 282 -3.83 -30.50 -0.37
CA GLY A 282 -3.91 -29.11 0.10
C GLY A 282 -5.21 -28.85 0.87
N LEU A 283 -5.17 -27.85 1.75
CA LEU A 283 -6.37 -27.31 2.39
C LEU A 283 -7.25 -26.62 1.36
N ASP A 284 -8.56 -26.66 1.60
CA ASP A 284 -9.51 -25.84 0.86
C ASP A 284 -9.21 -24.34 1.09
N ALA A 285 -9.36 -23.52 0.04
CA ALA A 285 -8.95 -22.12 0.08
C ALA A 285 -9.87 -21.28 0.96
N ASP A 286 -11.18 -21.54 0.93
CA ASP A 286 -12.16 -20.84 1.76
C ASP A 286 -11.97 -21.22 3.23
N LEU A 287 -11.82 -22.52 3.53
CA LEU A 287 -11.52 -22.98 4.90
C LEU A 287 -10.23 -22.38 5.46
N LEU A 288 -9.21 -22.21 4.60
CA LEU A 288 -7.96 -21.58 5.00
C LEU A 288 -8.14 -20.09 5.29
N ALA A 289 -8.89 -19.37 4.46
CA ALA A 289 -9.21 -17.96 4.64
C ALA A 289 -9.97 -17.73 5.96
N ASP A 290 -11.00 -18.52 6.21
CA ASP A 290 -11.79 -18.51 7.44
C ASP A 290 -10.90 -18.79 8.67
N SER A 291 -10.02 -19.79 8.58
CA SER A 291 -9.11 -20.15 9.68
C SER A 291 -8.08 -19.05 9.99
N ILE A 292 -7.66 -18.29 8.97
CA ILE A 292 -6.71 -17.17 9.13
C ILE A 292 -7.45 -15.91 9.60
N GLY A 293 -8.74 -15.79 9.30
CA GLY A 293 -9.57 -14.63 9.62
C GLY A 293 -9.46 -13.50 8.60
N LEU A 294 -9.22 -13.81 7.33
CA LEU A 294 -9.13 -12.84 6.24
C LEU A 294 -10.11 -13.17 5.11
N GLY A 295 -10.55 -12.15 4.37
CA GLY A 295 -11.30 -12.37 3.13
C GLY A 295 -10.44 -13.03 2.06
N LEU A 296 -11.00 -13.98 1.32
CA LEU A 296 -10.29 -14.65 0.23
C LEU A 296 -10.24 -13.74 -1.01
N ALA A 297 -9.04 -13.26 -1.36
CA ALA A 297 -8.79 -12.61 -2.64
C ALA A 297 -8.79 -13.61 -3.80
N GLY A 298 -8.49 -14.89 -3.59
CA GLY A 298 -8.59 -15.95 -4.60
C GLY A 298 -7.47 -16.99 -4.49
N SER A 299 -7.38 -17.89 -5.48
CA SER A 299 -6.35 -18.94 -5.52
C SER A 299 -5.47 -18.89 -6.77
N ILE A 300 -4.22 -19.34 -6.62
CA ILE A 300 -3.27 -19.56 -7.70
C ILE A 300 -2.80 -21.00 -7.70
N ARG A 301 -2.56 -21.55 -8.89
CA ARG A 301 -2.05 -22.92 -9.04
C ARG A 301 -0.53 -22.95 -9.03
N ASP A 302 0.01 -23.97 -8.40
CA ASP A 302 1.44 -24.25 -8.45
C ASP A 302 1.90 -24.56 -9.89
N ASP A 303 3.03 -23.97 -10.27
CA ASP A 303 3.68 -24.21 -11.56
C ASP A 303 5.06 -24.84 -11.32
N ARG A 304 5.19 -26.12 -11.68
CA ARG A 304 6.41 -26.90 -11.48
C ARG A 304 7.57 -26.41 -12.36
N GLY A 305 7.29 -25.73 -13.47
CA GLY A 305 8.30 -25.21 -14.39
C GLY A 305 8.82 -23.83 -13.99
N LEU A 306 8.07 -23.09 -13.16
CA LEU A 306 8.36 -21.69 -12.84
C LEU A 306 9.75 -21.49 -12.22
N SER A 307 10.09 -22.25 -11.18
CA SER A 307 11.39 -22.10 -10.51
C SER A 307 12.54 -22.29 -11.51
N ALA A 308 12.46 -23.34 -12.32
CA ALA A 308 13.49 -23.65 -13.31
C ALA A 308 13.56 -22.59 -14.42
N ALA A 309 12.45 -21.95 -14.79
CA ALA A 309 12.43 -20.85 -15.76
C ALA A 309 13.11 -19.60 -15.20
N VAL A 310 12.80 -19.23 -13.94
CA VAL A 310 13.46 -18.12 -13.24
C VAL A 310 14.96 -18.38 -13.09
N ASP A 311 15.37 -19.60 -12.71
CA ASP A 311 16.79 -19.97 -12.58
C ASP A 311 17.56 -19.90 -13.91
N ARG A 312 16.86 -19.99 -15.05
CA ARG A 312 17.43 -19.83 -16.40
C ARG A 312 17.37 -18.39 -16.91
N GLY A 313 16.83 -17.44 -16.13
CA GLY A 313 16.64 -16.04 -16.55
C GLY A 313 15.51 -15.84 -17.56
N GLU A 314 14.58 -16.81 -17.70
CA GLU A 314 13.44 -16.73 -18.63
C GLU A 314 12.26 -15.92 -18.06
N GLY A 315 12.35 -15.54 -16.79
CA GLY A 315 11.28 -14.83 -16.06
C GLY A 315 10.05 -15.69 -15.77
N ILE A 316 8.96 -15.06 -15.32
CA ILE A 316 7.68 -15.75 -15.08
C ILE A 316 7.02 -16.09 -16.44
N PRO A 317 6.54 -17.31 -16.71
CA PRO A 317 5.84 -17.62 -17.97
C PRO A 317 4.49 -16.86 -18.08
N GLY A 318 4.16 -16.38 -19.29
CA GLY A 318 2.93 -15.61 -19.58
C GLY A 318 1.65 -16.44 -19.71
N GLY A 319 1.43 -17.43 -18.83
CA GLY A 319 0.37 -18.44 -18.96
C GLY A 319 -0.87 -18.25 -18.06
N ALA A 320 -1.99 -18.89 -18.45
CA ALA A 320 -3.31 -18.80 -17.81
C ALA A 320 -3.41 -19.26 -16.34
N ARG A 321 -2.35 -19.81 -15.74
CA ARG A 321 -2.37 -20.35 -14.36
C ARG A 321 -2.36 -19.25 -13.29
N LEU A 322 -1.82 -18.08 -13.62
CA LEU A 322 -1.86 -16.86 -12.80
C LEU A 322 -2.87 -15.84 -13.35
N GLY A 323 -3.15 -15.89 -14.66
CA GLY A 323 -3.92 -14.88 -15.39
C GLY A 323 -5.28 -14.54 -14.81
N ARG A 324 -6.16 -15.52 -14.55
CA ARG A 324 -7.55 -15.21 -14.12
C ARG A 324 -7.64 -14.46 -12.79
N LEU A 325 -6.80 -14.80 -11.81
CA LEU A 325 -6.79 -14.08 -10.54
C LEU A 325 -6.25 -12.67 -10.76
N VAL A 326 -5.13 -12.56 -11.46
CA VAL A 326 -4.48 -11.29 -11.76
C VAL A 326 -5.44 -10.36 -12.52
N ASP A 327 -6.07 -10.83 -13.60
CA ASP A 327 -7.01 -10.05 -14.41
C ASP A 327 -8.18 -9.52 -13.58
N ARG A 328 -8.74 -10.34 -12.68
CA ARG A 328 -9.83 -9.90 -11.81
C ARG A 328 -9.36 -8.84 -10.81
N LEU A 329 -8.23 -9.06 -10.14
CA LEU A 329 -7.70 -8.10 -9.17
C LEU A 329 -7.35 -6.76 -9.84
N LEU A 330 -6.78 -6.80 -11.06
CA LEU A 330 -6.49 -5.58 -11.82
C LEU A 330 -7.77 -4.86 -12.24
N GLY A 331 -8.81 -5.58 -12.65
CA GLY A 331 -10.13 -4.99 -12.94
C GLY A 331 -10.82 -4.37 -11.71
N GLU A 332 -10.48 -4.80 -10.49
CA GLU A 332 -10.95 -4.17 -9.25
C GLU A 332 -10.21 -2.86 -8.92
N TRP A 333 -8.98 -2.68 -9.42
CA TRP A 333 -8.09 -1.56 -9.02
C TRP A 333 -7.93 -0.49 -10.08
N VAL A 334 -7.90 -0.88 -11.36
CA VAL A 334 -7.58 -0.01 -12.49
C VAL A 334 -8.66 -0.05 -13.59
N GLY A 335 -9.72 -0.84 -13.37
CA GLY A 335 -10.86 -0.99 -14.27
C GLY A 335 -11.91 0.10 -14.14
#